data_AF-A0A7S0G7W8-F1
#
_entry.id   AF-A0A7S0G7W8-F1
#
_cell.length_a   1.000
_cell.length_b   1.000
_cell.length_c   1.000
_cell.angle_alpha   90.00
_cell.angle_beta   90.00
_cell.angle_gamma   90.00
#
_symmetry.space_group_name_H-M   'P 1'
#
loop_
_entity.id
_entity.type
_entity.pdbx_description
1 polymer ?
#
loop_
_entity_poly.entity_id
_entity_poly.type
_entity_poly.pdbx_seq_one_letter_code
_entity_poly.pdbx_strand_id
1 'polypeptide(L)'
;MMVMNRTEKESQWPARPADLSNEESELDRVEVVRLIAQCLEDFGLPQSAESLENESGISALSTSVKVFRECILAGKWDELETVLESLGKFRSEDDYKNARFVLYRQYYLELLTLFE
;
A
#
# COMPACT_ATOMS: atom_id res chain seq x y z
N MET A 1 35.66 18.86 -42.48
CA MET A 1 35.20 18.69 -41.08
C MET A 1 33.96 19.57 -40.95
N MET A 2 32.76 19.00 -41.01
CA MET A 2 31.50 19.75 -41.05
C MET A 2 30.85 19.64 -39.67
N VAL A 3 30.81 20.75 -38.94
CA VAL A 3 30.20 20.83 -37.62
C VAL A 3 28.69 20.91 -37.84
N MET A 4 27.97 19.83 -37.50
CA MET A 4 26.51 19.78 -37.62
C MET A 4 25.83 20.51 -36.46
N ASN A 5 24.78 21.26 -36.77
CA ASN A 5 24.05 22.11 -35.84
C ASN A 5 23.17 21.28 -34.88
N ARG A 6 22.99 21.79 -33.66
CA ARG A 6 22.20 21.16 -32.58
C ARG A 6 20.77 20.81 -32.99
N THR A 7 20.19 21.57 -33.93
CA THR A 7 18.81 21.41 -34.42
C THR A 7 18.61 20.21 -35.35
N GLU A 8 19.68 19.59 -35.87
CA GLU A 8 19.57 18.42 -36.74
C GLU A 8 19.58 17.10 -35.94
N LYS A 9 20.06 17.11 -34.68
CA LYS A 9 20.05 15.92 -33.81
C LYS A 9 18.68 15.63 -33.19
N GLU A 10 17.82 16.63 -33.04
CA GLU A 10 16.48 16.45 -32.45
C GLU A 10 15.46 15.84 -33.42
N SER A 11 15.73 15.86 -34.73
CA SER A 11 14.87 15.21 -35.74
C SER A 11 15.20 13.73 -35.98
N GLN A 12 16.20 13.19 -35.29
CA GLN A 12 16.63 11.79 -35.40
C GLN A 12 16.16 10.96 -34.22
N TRP A 13 14.92 11.17 -33.78
CA TRP A 13 14.23 10.15 -33.00
C TRP A 13 13.57 9.18 -33.98
N PRO A 14 13.80 7.86 -33.91
CA PRO A 14 13.08 6.93 -34.77
C PRO A 14 11.57 7.12 -34.54
N ALA A 15 10.82 7.30 -35.62
CA ALA A 15 9.37 7.26 -35.54
C ALA A 15 8.96 5.98 -34.79
N ARG A 16 8.04 6.13 -33.83
CA ARG A 16 7.59 5.04 -32.94
C ARG A 16 7.28 3.82 -33.81
N PRO A 17 7.94 2.67 -33.60
CA PRO A 17 7.78 1.51 -34.47
C PRO A 17 6.33 1.03 -34.36
N ALA A 18 5.70 0.81 -35.51
CA ALA A 18 4.27 0.55 -35.66
C ALA A 18 3.83 -0.82 -35.09
N ASP A 19 4.76 -1.63 -34.62
CA ASP A 19 4.57 -2.96 -34.05
C ASP A 19 4.34 -2.95 -32.52
N LEU A 20 4.50 -1.80 -31.86
CA LEU A 20 4.04 -1.59 -30.49
C LEU A 20 2.52 -1.34 -30.51
N SER A 21 1.78 -2.38 -30.86
CA SER A 21 0.32 -2.42 -30.79
C SER A 21 -0.13 -2.21 -29.34
N ASN A 22 -0.34 -0.96 -28.95
CA ASN A 22 -1.29 -0.52 -27.93
C ASN A 22 -1.42 -1.35 -26.63
N GLU A 23 -0.35 -1.99 -26.17
CA GLU A 23 -0.21 -2.38 -24.77
C GLU A 23 0.30 -1.15 -24.00
N GLU A 24 -0.44 -0.04 -24.08
CA GLU A 24 -0.52 0.80 -22.90
C GLU A 24 -1.16 -0.10 -21.86
N SER A 25 -0.34 -0.76 -21.03
CA SER A 25 -0.83 -1.35 -19.79
C SER A 25 -1.58 -0.22 -19.11
N GLU A 26 -2.90 -0.26 -19.19
CA GLU A 26 -3.77 0.74 -18.60
C GLU A 26 -3.55 0.59 -17.10
N LEU A 27 -2.57 1.35 -16.58
CA LEU A 27 -2.17 1.23 -15.19
C LEU A 27 -3.41 1.53 -14.37
N ASP A 28 -3.85 0.57 -13.56
CA ASP A 28 -4.99 0.78 -12.70
C ASP A 28 -4.67 1.94 -11.78
N ARG A 29 -5.38 3.06 -12.01
CA ARG A 29 -5.22 4.29 -11.23
C ARG A 29 -5.35 4.00 -9.74
N VAL A 30 -6.21 3.06 -9.35
CA VAL A 30 -6.39 2.66 -7.96
C VAL A 30 -5.11 2.03 -7.43
N GLU A 31 -4.54 1.06 -8.14
CA GLU A 31 -3.32 0.38 -7.72
C GLU A 31 -2.13 1.34 -7.63
N VAL A 32 -1.98 2.24 -8.61
CA VAL A 32 -0.92 3.26 -8.61
C VAL A 32 -1.04 4.18 -7.38
N VAL A 33 -2.25 4.67 -7.08
CA VAL A 33 -2.46 5.52 -5.91
C VAL A 33 -2.16 4.77 -4.61
N ARG A 34 -2.59 3.51 -4.48
CA ARG A 34 -2.30 2.69 -3.29
C ARG A 34 -0.79 2.47 -3.10
N LEU A 35 -0.06 2.20 -4.19
CA LEU A 35 1.39 2.03 -4.14
C LEU A 35 2.11 3.31 -3.72
N ILE A 36 1.72 4.46 -4.28
CA ILE A 36 2.32 5.75 -3.91
C ILE A 36 2.01 6.07 -2.44
N ALA A 37 0.77 5.88 -1.99
CA ALA A 37 0.39 6.11 -0.60
C ALA A 37 1.20 5.23 0.37
N GLN A 38 1.41 3.96 0.03
CA GLN A 38 2.27 3.06 0.81
C GLN A 38 3.73 3.54 0.85
N CYS A 39 4.30 3.97 -0.28
CA CYS A 39 5.65 4.50 -0.31
C CYS A 39 5.80 5.77 0.56
N LEU A 40 4.80 6.65 0.56
CA LEU A 40 4.81 7.85 1.40
C LEU A 40 4.80 7.50 2.90
N GLU A 41 3.99 6.51 3.30
CA GLU A 41 4.00 5.99 4.68
C GLU A 41 5.37 5.39 5.05
N ASP A 42 5.96 4.58 4.16
CA ASP A 42 7.26 3.93 4.40
C ASP A 42 8.42 4.95 4.51
N PHE A 43 8.31 6.10 3.84
CA PHE A 43 9.26 7.20 3.96
C PHE A 43 9.02 8.11 5.18
N GLY A 44 8.00 7.82 6.00
CA GLY A 44 7.64 8.65 7.15
C GLY A 44 6.97 9.96 6.75
N LEU A 45 6.24 9.98 5.63
CA LEU A 45 5.46 11.11 5.12
C LEU A 45 3.93 10.84 5.22
N PRO A 46 3.39 10.54 6.42
CA PRO A 46 1.98 10.14 6.57
C PRO A 46 1.01 11.25 6.15
N GLN A 47 1.37 12.52 6.36
CA GLN A 47 0.55 13.67 5.95
C GLN A 47 0.40 13.76 4.43
N SER A 48 1.44 13.40 3.68
CA SER A 48 1.39 13.37 2.22
C SER A 48 0.56 12.19 1.72
N ALA A 49 0.66 11.03 2.38
CA ALA A 49 -0.18 9.87 2.07
C ALA A 49 -1.66 10.19 2.28
N GLU A 50 -2.02 10.77 3.43
CA GLU A 50 -3.39 11.21 3.73
C GLU A 50 -3.90 12.26 2.73
N SER A 51 -3.08 13.23 2.36
CA SER A 51 -3.45 14.23 1.36
C SER A 51 -3.75 13.59 0.01
N LEU A 52 -2.93 12.62 -0.41
CA LEU A 52 -3.13 11.88 -1.65
C LEU A 52 -4.43 11.06 -1.62
N GLU A 53 -4.73 10.36 -0.51
CA GLU A 53 -5.99 9.63 -0.37
C GLU A 53 -7.20 10.57 -0.48
N ASN A 54 -7.15 11.73 0.19
CA ASN A 54 -8.22 12.73 0.19
C ASN A 54 -8.45 13.36 -1.18
N GLU A 55 -7.38 13.72 -1.89
CA GLU A 55 -7.48 14.32 -3.23
C GLU A 55 -7.89 13.30 -4.30
N SER A 56 -7.42 12.07 -4.19
CA SER A 56 -7.70 11.02 -5.17
C SER A 56 -9.06 10.33 -4.98
N GLY A 57 -9.62 10.42 -3.76
CA GLY A 57 -10.79 9.67 -3.31
C GLY A 57 -10.54 8.16 -3.16
N ILE A 58 -9.27 7.72 -3.18
CA ILE A 58 -8.87 6.32 -3.14
C ILE A 58 -8.15 6.04 -1.83
N SER A 59 -8.64 5.05 -1.07
CA SER A 59 -8.03 4.62 0.19
C SER A 59 -6.92 3.58 -0.06
N ALA A 60 -5.74 3.76 0.55
CA ALA A 60 -4.60 2.82 0.44
C ALA A 60 -4.92 1.46 1.07
N LEU A 61 -5.65 1.50 2.19
CA LEU A 61 -6.11 0.32 2.93
C LEU A 61 -7.62 0.18 2.80
N SER A 62 -8.12 -1.06 2.78
CA SER A 62 -9.56 -1.29 2.89
C SER A 62 -10.05 -0.87 4.27
N THR A 63 -11.33 -0.48 4.38
CA THR A 63 -11.92 -0.05 5.65
C THR A 63 -11.71 -1.08 6.76
N SER A 64 -11.90 -2.38 6.48
CA SER A 64 -11.66 -3.45 7.45
C SER A 64 -10.21 -3.49 7.94
N VAL A 65 -9.23 -3.25 7.06
CA VAL A 65 -7.81 -3.21 7.43
C VAL A 65 -7.48 -1.96 8.25
N LYS A 66 -8.08 -0.80 7.93
CA LYS A 66 -7.93 0.42 8.75
C LYS A 66 -8.47 0.20 10.17
N VAL A 67 -9.68 -0.34 10.29
CA VAL A 67 -10.31 -0.65 11.60
C VAL A 67 -9.47 -1.66 12.38
N PHE A 68 -8.95 -2.70 11.71
CA PHE A 68 -8.04 -3.67 12.34
C PHE A 68 -6.78 -3.02 12.90
N ARG A 69 -6.11 -2.19 12.09
CA ARG A 69 -4.91 -1.46 12.53
C ARG A 69 -5.21 -0.58 13.74
N GLU A 70 -6.28 0.20 13.69
CA GLU A 70 -6.70 1.08 14.79
C GLU A 70 -7.03 0.31 16.06
N CYS A 71 -7.74 -0.82 15.95
CA CYS A 71 -8.09 -1.68 17.07
C CYS A 71 -6.83 -2.18 17.82
N ILE A 72 -5.82 -2.64 17.07
CA ILE A 72 -4.54 -3.09 17.63
C ILE A 72 -3.79 -1.93 18.28
N LEU A 73 -3.66 -0.80 17.58
CA LEU A 73 -2.92 0.36 18.09
C LEU A 73 -3.57 0.98 19.35
N ALA A 74 -4.90 0.86 19.47
CA ALA A 74 -5.64 1.30 20.64
C ALA A 74 -5.67 0.26 21.78
N GLY A 75 -5.10 -0.94 21.59
CA GLY A 75 -5.12 -2.02 22.58
C GLY A 75 -6.52 -2.57 22.87
N LYS A 76 -7.45 -2.49 21.92
CA LYS A 76 -8.83 -2.99 22.07
C LYS A 76 -8.92 -4.49 21.83
N TRP A 77 -8.27 -5.26 22.69
CA TRP A 77 -8.14 -6.71 22.53
C TRP A 77 -9.47 -7.48 22.58
N ASP A 78 -10.49 -6.94 23.25
CA ASP A 78 -11.83 -7.54 23.33
C ASP A 78 -12.54 -7.61 21.97
N GLU A 79 -12.24 -6.69 21.06
CA GLU A 79 -12.84 -6.60 19.73
C GLU A 79 -12.00 -7.32 18.66
N LEU A 80 -10.81 -7.82 19.02
CA LEU A 80 -9.81 -8.32 18.07
C LEU A 80 -10.32 -9.48 17.22
N GLU A 81 -10.96 -10.49 17.82
CA GLU A 81 -11.44 -11.67 17.08
C GLU A 81 -12.50 -11.28 16.05
N THR A 82 -13.44 -10.41 16.43
CA THR A 82 -14.47 -9.86 15.53
C THR A 82 -13.84 -9.11 14.35
N VAL A 83 -12.84 -8.27 14.62
CA VAL A 83 -12.19 -7.49 13.55
C VAL A 83 -11.29 -8.38 12.69
N LEU A 84 -10.66 -9.42 13.25
CA LEU A 84 -9.87 -10.39 12.51
C LEU A 84 -10.73 -11.22 11.54
N GLU A 85 -11.93 -11.62 11.96
CA GLU A 85 -12.91 -12.27 11.07
C GLU A 85 -13.37 -11.32 9.94
N SER A 86 -13.44 -10.01 10.20
CA SER A 86 -13.87 -9.00 9.23
C SER A 86 -12.86 -8.70 8.11
N LEU A 87 -11.58 -9.07 8.28
CA LEU A 87 -10.51 -8.87 7.29
C LEU A 87 -10.70 -9.72 6.02
N GLY A 88 -11.59 -10.72 6.06
CA GLY A 88 -11.92 -11.58 4.93
C GLY A 88 -11.07 -12.84 4.86
N LYS A 89 -11.03 -13.48 3.69
CA LYS A 89 -10.33 -14.76 3.51
C LYS A 89 -8.81 -14.57 3.45
N PHE A 90 -8.11 -15.24 4.35
CA PHE A 90 -6.66 -15.39 4.31
C PHE A 90 -6.25 -16.28 3.13
N ARG A 91 -5.02 -16.11 2.64
CA ARG A 91 -4.48 -16.90 1.52
C ARG A 91 -4.31 -18.38 1.90
N SER A 92 -3.95 -18.63 3.17
CA SER A 92 -3.81 -19.96 3.75
C SER A 92 -4.32 -19.98 5.19
N GLU A 93 -4.72 -21.15 5.69
CA GLU A 93 -5.00 -21.34 7.12
C GLU A 93 -3.77 -21.08 7.99
N ASP A 94 -2.57 -21.35 7.48
CA ASP A 94 -1.32 -21.12 8.22
C ASP A 94 -1.07 -19.62 8.42
N ASP A 95 -1.39 -18.79 7.42
CA ASP A 95 -1.29 -17.33 7.54
C ASP A 95 -2.25 -16.80 8.62
N TYR A 96 -3.46 -17.36 8.69
CA TYR A 96 -4.43 -17.01 9.72
C TYR A 96 -3.94 -17.39 11.13
N LYS A 97 -3.40 -18.62 11.28
CA LYS A 97 -2.84 -19.08 12.56
C LYS A 97 -1.64 -18.23 12.99
N ASN A 98 -0.75 -17.89 12.05
CA ASN A 98 0.39 -17.03 12.29
C ASN A 98 -0.04 -15.62 12.73
N ALA A 99 -1.04 -15.03 12.06
CA ALA A 99 -1.59 -13.74 12.44
C ALA A 99 -2.15 -13.77 13.87
N ARG A 100 -2.98 -14.77 14.21
CA ARG A 100 -3.50 -14.94 15.58
C ARG A 100 -2.38 -15.11 16.59
N PHE A 101 -1.37 -15.92 16.29
CA PHE A 101 -0.25 -16.14 17.19
C PHE A 101 0.48 -14.82 17.51
N VAL A 102 0.79 -14.00 16.50
CA VAL A 102 1.47 -12.72 16.70
C VAL A 102 0.62 -11.77 17.53
N LEU A 103 -0.69 -11.72 17.27
CA LEU A 103 -1.62 -10.88 18.02
C LEU A 103 -1.70 -11.29 19.49
N TYR A 104 -1.93 -12.58 19.76
CA TYR A 104 -2.01 -13.08 21.13
C TYR A 104 -0.68 -12.97 21.88
N ARG A 105 0.44 -13.11 21.17
CA ARG A 105 1.76 -12.83 21.74
C ARG A 105 1.87 -11.38 22.19
N GLN A 106 1.45 -10.42 21.36
CA GLN A 106 1.48 -9.01 21.71
C GLN A 106 0.55 -8.70 22.90
N TYR A 107 -0.69 -9.20 22.87
CA TYR A 107 -1.63 -9.06 23.97
C TYR A 107 -1.09 -9.61 25.30
N TYR A 108 -0.47 -10.80 25.26
CA TYR A 108 0.14 -11.40 26.44
C TYR A 108 1.29 -10.55 27.00
N LEU A 109 2.15 -10.02 26.13
CA LEU A 109 3.25 -9.15 26.56
C LEU A 109 2.73 -7.87 27.21
N GLU A 110 1.67 -7.27 26.67
CA GLU A 110 1.03 -6.10 27.27
C GLU A 110 0.44 -6.39 28.64
N LEU A 111 -0.25 -7.53 28.79
CA LEU A 111 -0.75 -7.97 30.08
C LEU A 111 0.39 -8.08 31.10
N LEU A 112 1.51 -8.72 30.74
CA LEU A 112 2.66 -8.83 31.63
C LEU A 112 3.21 -7.46 32.06
N THR A 113 3.28 -6.49 31.15
CA THR A 113 3.74 -5.14 31.49
C THR A 113 2.75 -4.33 32.32
N LEU A 114 1.45 -4.66 32.29
CA LEU A 114 0.42 -4.01 33.11
C LEU A 114 0.41 -4.52 34.56
N PHE A 115 1.09 -5.64 34.85
CA PHE A 115 1.19 -6.24 36.19
C PHE A 115 2.47 -5.85 36.94
N GLU A 116 3.29 -4.94 36.41
CA GLU A 116 4.39 -4.24 37.11
C GLU A 116 3.94 -2.86 37.63
#